data_AF-A0A183GLV0-F1
#
_entry.id   AF-A0A183GLV0-F1
#
_cell.length_a   1.000
_cell.length_b   1.000
_cell.length_c   1.000
_cell.angle_alpha   90.00
_cell.angle_beta   90.00
_cell.angle_gamma   90.00
#
_symmetry.space_group_name_H-M   'P 1'
#
loop_
_entity.id
_entity.type
_entity.pdbx_description
1 polymer ?
#
loop_
_entity_poly.entity_id
_entity_poly.type
_entity_poly.pdbx_seq_one_letter_code
_entity_poly.pdbx_strand_id
1 'polypeptide(L)'
;LRKDAIELANGAEWGGQIMSIDDEYRWAGTKDPKIVITTSREPSSKLKVFVKEMKLVFPNAQRLNRGHYDVKQLVQACRANDVTDFIMLTETRGNPDGMVVCHLPFGPTAYFTMSNVVMRHDVPDRDPMSEQYPHLIFHNLGSRLGQRVGACLSA
;
A
#
# COMPACT_ATOMS: atom_id res chain seq x y z
N LEU A 1 -8.51 -25.83 42.08
CA LEU A 1 -7.05 -25.91 41.85
C LEU A 1 -6.69 -26.85 40.70
N ARG A 2 -6.81 -28.20 40.81
CA ARG A 2 -6.50 -29.10 39.67
C ARG A 2 -7.52 -29.07 38.52
N LYS A 3 -8.80 -28.81 38.81
CA LYS A 3 -9.86 -28.74 37.79
C LYS A 3 -9.76 -27.46 36.94
N ASP A 4 -9.51 -26.33 37.59
CA ASP A 4 -9.32 -25.03 36.92
C ASP A 4 -8.10 -25.03 35.97
N ALA A 5 -7.03 -25.74 36.34
CA ALA A 5 -5.84 -25.90 35.48
C ALA A 5 -6.12 -26.76 34.22
N ILE A 6 -7.06 -27.72 34.32
CA ILE A 6 -7.46 -28.57 33.20
C ILE A 6 -8.42 -27.82 32.26
N GLU A 7 -9.29 -26.95 32.78
CA GLU A 7 -10.13 -26.08 31.95
C GLU A 7 -9.31 -25.04 31.17
N LEU A 8 -8.28 -24.45 31.79
CA LEU A 8 -7.33 -23.57 31.11
C LEU A 8 -6.52 -24.27 30.02
N ALA A 9 -6.16 -25.55 30.23
CA ALA A 9 -5.48 -26.36 29.22
C ALA A 9 -6.42 -26.72 28.05
N ASN A 10 -7.67 -27.10 28.33
CA ASN A 10 -8.66 -27.40 27.30
C ASN A 10 -9.08 -26.16 26.48
N GLY A 11 -8.99 -24.96 27.06
CA GLY A 11 -9.17 -23.70 26.33
C GLY A 11 -7.97 -23.32 25.45
N ALA A 12 -6.78 -23.87 25.73
CA ALA A 12 -5.55 -23.61 24.98
C ALA A 12 -5.34 -24.54 23.77
N GLU A 13 -6.11 -25.63 23.66
CA GLU A 13 -5.99 -26.63 22.58
C GLU A 13 -6.84 -26.32 21.32
N TRP A 14 -7.45 -25.13 21.22
CA TRP A 14 -7.96 -24.62 19.95
C TRP A 14 -6.86 -23.81 19.24
N GLY A 15 -6.32 -24.41 18.19
CA GLY A 15 -5.08 -24.03 17.52
C GLY A 15 -4.99 -22.61 16.93
N GLY A 16 -3.73 -22.22 16.72
CA GLY A 16 -3.29 -21.17 15.78
C GLY A 16 -3.05 -19.82 16.44
N GLN A 17 -1.78 -19.42 16.56
CA GLN A 17 -1.29 -18.09 17.00
C GLN A 17 -2.37 -17.01 17.16
N ILE A 18 -2.89 -16.86 18.39
CA ILE A 18 -3.65 -15.68 18.78
C ILE A 18 -2.63 -14.60 19.19
N MET A 19 -1.94 -14.05 18.19
CA MET A 19 -1.44 -12.67 18.24
C MET A 19 -2.03 -11.87 17.08
N SER A 20 -3.25 -12.22 16.66
CA SER A 20 -4.08 -11.36 15.83
C SER A 20 -4.63 -10.27 16.75
N ILE A 21 -3.88 -9.18 16.89
CA ILE A 21 -4.57 -7.89 17.03
C ILE A 21 -5.59 -7.86 15.88
N ASP A 22 -6.84 -7.54 16.19
CA ASP A 22 -7.85 -7.27 15.16
C ASP A 22 -7.37 -6.02 14.40
N ASP A 23 -6.67 -6.27 13.31
CA ASP A 23 -5.98 -5.26 12.51
C ASP A 23 -6.57 -5.29 11.10
N GLU A 24 -6.58 -4.13 10.46
CA GLU A 24 -7.16 -3.94 9.13
C GLU A 24 -6.48 -4.84 8.07
N TYR A 25 -5.28 -5.32 8.37
CA TYR A 25 -4.42 -6.19 7.55
C TYR A 25 -4.48 -7.67 7.91
N ARG A 26 -5.47 -8.13 8.68
CA ARG A 26 -5.55 -9.54 9.10
C ARG A 26 -5.51 -10.56 7.96
N TRP A 27 -5.95 -10.18 6.76
CA TRP A 27 -5.92 -11.03 5.57
C TRP A 27 -4.65 -10.89 4.72
N ALA A 28 -3.69 -10.06 5.14
CA ALA A 28 -2.39 -9.92 4.48
C ALA A 28 -1.71 -11.31 4.35
N GLY A 29 -1.28 -11.64 3.14
CA GLY A 29 -0.67 -12.94 2.81
C GLY A 29 -1.66 -14.06 2.44
N THR A 30 -2.97 -13.88 2.60
CA THR A 30 -3.98 -14.86 2.12
C THR A 30 -4.42 -14.61 0.68
N LYS A 31 -4.46 -13.33 0.28
CA LYS A 31 -4.84 -12.89 -1.07
C LYS A 31 -3.80 -11.90 -1.58
N ASP A 32 -3.44 -11.99 -2.85
CA ASP A 32 -2.55 -11.01 -3.47
C ASP A 32 -3.19 -9.61 -3.45
N PRO A 33 -2.44 -8.57 -3.03
CA PRO A 33 -2.95 -7.21 -3.00
C PRO A 33 -3.24 -6.74 -4.44
N LYS A 34 -4.40 -6.10 -4.60
CA LYS A 34 -4.82 -5.47 -5.84
C LYS A 34 -4.73 -3.97 -5.65
N ILE A 35 -3.66 -3.39 -6.17
CA ILE A 35 -3.32 -1.99 -5.96
C ILE A 35 -3.78 -1.16 -7.15
N VAL A 36 -4.44 -0.03 -6.91
CA VAL A 36 -4.76 0.96 -7.94
C VAL A 36 -4.00 2.25 -7.69
N ILE A 37 -3.25 2.71 -8.70
CA ILE A 37 -2.50 3.95 -8.66
C ILE A 37 -3.18 4.99 -9.56
N THR A 38 -3.49 6.16 -9.00
CA THR A 38 -4.01 7.33 -9.73
C THR A 38 -3.17 8.56 -9.47
N THR A 39 -3.35 9.58 -10.30
CA THR A 39 -2.76 10.92 -10.13
C THR A 39 -3.74 11.92 -9.52
N SER A 40 -3.24 13.13 -9.27
CA SER A 40 -4.01 14.36 -9.17
C SER A 40 -4.82 14.67 -10.45
N ARG A 41 -5.71 15.67 -10.36
CA ARG A 41 -6.49 16.20 -11.48
C ARG A 41 -5.55 16.87 -12.49
N GLU A 42 -5.75 16.57 -13.77
CA GLU A 42 -4.95 17.14 -14.87
C GLU A 42 -3.42 17.00 -14.66
N PRO A 43 -2.90 15.77 -14.61
CA PRO A 43 -1.49 15.53 -14.31
C PRO A 43 -0.58 15.98 -15.45
N SER A 44 0.60 16.48 -15.08
CA SER A 44 1.69 16.82 -15.98
C SER A 44 2.24 15.57 -16.70
N SER A 45 2.98 15.79 -17.77
CA SER A 45 3.69 14.72 -18.47
C SER A 45 4.68 13.99 -17.57
N LYS A 46 5.38 14.71 -16.68
CA LYS A 46 6.33 14.14 -15.72
C LYS A 46 5.63 13.23 -14.72
N LEU A 47 4.52 13.66 -14.13
CA LEU A 47 3.77 12.81 -13.19
C LEU A 47 3.20 11.57 -13.88
N LYS A 48 2.74 11.67 -15.13
CA LYS A 48 2.30 10.48 -15.90
C LYS A 48 3.42 9.47 -16.10
N VAL A 49 4.66 9.95 -16.28
CA VAL A 49 5.85 9.10 -16.37
C VAL A 49 6.19 8.50 -15.01
N PHE A 50 6.20 9.30 -13.95
CA PHE A 50 6.43 8.84 -12.58
C PHE A 50 5.46 7.74 -12.15
N VAL A 51 4.17 7.86 -12.49
CA VAL A 51 3.17 6.82 -12.18
C VAL A 51 3.48 5.50 -12.89
N LYS A 52 4.08 5.54 -14.10
CA LYS A 52 4.54 4.31 -14.77
C LYS A 52 5.69 3.67 -14.02
N GLU A 53 6.60 4.46 -13.46
CA GLU A 53 7.69 3.96 -12.62
C GLU A 53 7.13 3.33 -11.34
N MET A 54 6.20 4.02 -10.66
CA MET A 54 5.57 3.50 -9.45
C MET A 54 4.78 2.20 -9.68
N LYS A 55 4.19 2.04 -10.87
CA LYS A 55 3.56 0.76 -11.26
C LYS A 55 4.58 -0.39 -11.31
N LEU A 56 5.81 -0.12 -11.72
CA LEU A 56 6.84 -1.16 -11.77
C LEU A 56 7.36 -1.50 -10.36
N VAL A 57 7.32 -0.55 -9.42
CA VAL A 57 7.73 -0.75 -8.03
C VAL A 57 6.76 -1.67 -7.28
N PHE A 58 5.46 -1.47 -7.48
CA PHE A 58 4.44 -2.27 -6.82
C PHE A 58 3.97 -3.43 -7.72
N PRO A 59 4.25 -4.70 -7.35
CA PRO A 59 3.71 -5.82 -8.09
C PRO A 59 2.18 -5.79 -8.07
N ASN A 60 1.54 -6.30 -9.13
CA ASN A 60 0.07 -6.32 -9.28
C ASN A 60 -0.62 -4.94 -9.31
N ALA A 61 0.13 -3.84 -9.40
CA ALA A 61 -0.46 -2.51 -9.46
C ALA A 61 -1.07 -2.19 -10.83
N GLN A 62 -2.24 -1.57 -10.80
CA GLN A 62 -2.98 -1.12 -11.96
C GLN A 62 -3.03 0.41 -11.97
N ARG A 63 -2.67 1.01 -13.11
CA ARG A 63 -2.74 2.45 -13.29
C ARG A 63 -4.13 2.85 -13.78
N LEU A 64 -4.78 3.75 -13.05
CA LEU A 64 -6.05 4.34 -13.45
C LEU A 64 -5.85 5.80 -13.88
N ASN A 65 -6.43 6.15 -15.03
CA ASN A 65 -6.44 7.54 -15.49
C ASN A 65 -7.49 8.33 -14.71
N ARG A 66 -7.08 9.44 -14.09
CA ARG A 66 -7.98 10.29 -13.31
C ARG A 66 -9.12 10.91 -14.13
N GLY A 67 -8.82 11.48 -15.30
CA GLY A 67 -9.80 12.17 -16.14
C GLY A 67 -10.60 13.23 -15.38
N HIS A 68 -11.92 13.24 -15.57
CA HIS A 68 -12.88 14.08 -14.85
C HIS A 68 -13.52 13.40 -13.63
N TYR A 69 -13.01 12.23 -13.21
CA TYR A 69 -13.61 11.50 -12.08
C TYR A 69 -13.29 12.15 -10.74
N ASP A 70 -14.32 12.23 -9.90
CA ASP A 70 -14.19 12.65 -8.51
C ASP A 70 -13.52 11.59 -7.65
N VAL A 71 -12.86 12.01 -6.56
CA VAL A 71 -12.08 11.06 -5.72
C VAL A 71 -13.04 10.03 -5.13
N LYS A 72 -14.23 10.48 -4.72
CA LYS A 72 -15.28 9.64 -4.15
C LYS A 72 -15.74 8.57 -5.13
N GLN A 73 -15.94 8.93 -6.41
CA GLN A 73 -16.34 7.98 -7.45
C GLN A 73 -15.25 6.94 -7.70
N LEU A 74 -13.98 7.35 -7.72
CA LEU A 74 -12.86 6.42 -7.87
C LEU A 74 -12.74 5.46 -6.70
N VAL A 75 -12.87 5.95 -5.47
CA VAL A 75 -12.85 5.10 -4.28
C VAL A 75 -14.03 4.13 -4.28
N GLN A 76 -15.23 4.58 -4.66
CA GLN A 76 -16.39 3.70 -4.81
C GLN A 76 -16.17 2.63 -5.88
N ALA A 77 -15.60 2.99 -7.02
CA ALA A 77 -15.26 2.04 -8.08
C ALA A 77 -14.19 1.04 -7.63
N CYS A 78 -13.17 1.49 -6.88
CA CYS A 78 -12.14 0.60 -6.33
C CYS A 78 -12.75 -0.39 -5.32
N ARG A 79 -13.64 0.09 -4.44
CA ARG A 79 -14.38 -0.77 -3.50
C ARG A 79 -15.27 -1.79 -4.19
N ALA A 80 -15.93 -1.41 -5.29
CA ALA A 80 -16.76 -2.33 -6.07
C ALA A 80 -15.95 -3.40 -6.84
N ASN A 81 -14.64 -3.16 -7.03
CA ASN A 81 -13.73 -4.06 -7.74
C ASN A 81 -12.79 -4.85 -6.80
N ASP A 82 -13.10 -4.87 -5.50
CA ASP A 82 -12.32 -5.52 -4.44
C ASP A 82 -10.82 -5.16 -4.48
N VAL A 83 -10.54 -3.88 -4.74
CA VAL A 83 -9.19 -3.30 -4.66
C VAL A 83 -8.80 -3.23 -3.18
N THR A 84 -7.59 -3.71 -2.86
CA THR A 84 -7.06 -3.66 -1.49
C THR A 84 -6.53 -2.28 -1.18
N ASP A 85 -5.78 -1.68 -2.12
CA ASP A 85 -5.04 -0.45 -1.86
C ASP A 85 -5.24 0.57 -2.98
N PHE A 86 -5.47 1.80 -2.58
CA PHE A 86 -5.60 2.94 -3.47
C PHE A 86 -4.47 3.93 -3.19
N ILE A 87 -3.64 4.17 -4.20
CA ILE A 87 -2.51 5.09 -4.13
C ILE A 87 -2.82 6.30 -5.00
N MET A 88 -2.77 7.50 -4.41
CA MET A 88 -2.90 8.76 -5.13
C MET A 88 -1.59 9.54 -5.07
N LEU A 89 -1.06 9.88 -6.24
CA LEU A 89 0.15 10.68 -6.39
C LEU A 89 -0.19 12.12 -6.76
N THR A 90 0.41 13.07 -6.04
CA THR A 90 0.31 14.50 -6.30
C THR A 90 1.64 15.06 -6.78
N GLU A 91 1.57 16.23 -7.40
CA GLU A 91 2.75 16.96 -7.83
C GLU A 91 2.56 18.46 -7.62
N THR A 92 3.68 19.16 -7.49
CA THR A 92 3.74 20.61 -7.60
C THR A 92 4.66 20.97 -8.78
N ARG A 93 4.11 21.64 -9.79
CA ARG A 93 4.85 22.15 -10.97
C ARG A 93 5.70 21.09 -11.70
N GLY A 94 5.16 19.87 -11.85
CA GLY A 94 5.85 18.79 -12.57
C GLY A 94 6.75 17.91 -11.70
N ASN A 95 6.91 18.23 -10.42
CA ASN A 95 7.70 17.45 -9.47
C ASN A 95 6.76 16.73 -8.50
N PRO A 96 6.82 15.38 -8.42
CA PRO A 96 6.02 14.61 -7.46
C PRO A 96 6.39 14.99 -6.02
N ASP A 97 5.39 15.31 -5.20
CA ASP A 97 5.59 15.84 -3.85
C ASP A 97 4.75 15.15 -2.77
N GLY A 98 3.69 14.44 -3.15
CA GLY A 98 2.81 13.78 -2.21
C GLY A 98 2.35 12.42 -2.71
N MET A 99 2.28 11.47 -1.79
CA MET A 99 1.78 10.14 -2.01
C MET A 99 0.80 9.80 -0.89
N VAL A 100 -0.42 9.45 -1.27
CA VAL A 100 -1.47 9.04 -0.34
C VAL A 100 -1.73 7.57 -0.57
N VAL A 101 -1.56 6.75 0.47
CA VAL A 101 -1.86 5.32 0.46
C VAL A 101 -3.10 5.09 1.32
N CYS A 102 -4.18 4.63 0.70
CA CYS A 102 -5.44 4.32 1.36
C CYS A 102 -5.71 2.83 1.27
N HIS A 103 -5.89 2.18 2.40
CA HIS A 103 -6.34 0.78 2.44
C HIS A 103 -7.87 0.74 2.42
N LEU A 104 -8.42 -0.07 1.52
CA LEU A 104 -9.86 -0.24 1.31
C LEU A 104 -10.31 -1.60 1.87
N PRO A 105 -11.60 -1.75 2.25
CA PRO A 105 -12.69 -0.78 2.15
C PRO A 105 -12.76 0.25 3.28
N PHE A 106 -12.20 -0.05 4.46
CA PHE A 106 -12.25 0.77 5.66
C PHE A 106 -10.91 0.81 6.41
N GLY A 107 -9.80 0.73 5.67
CA GLY A 107 -8.46 0.73 6.25
C GLY A 107 -7.92 2.14 6.49
N PRO A 108 -6.73 2.25 7.11
CA PRO A 108 -6.11 3.53 7.39
C PRO A 108 -5.64 4.22 6.11
N THR A 109 -5.45 5.53 6.20
CA THR A 109 -4.85 6.34 5.14
C THR A 109 -3.55 6.94 5.65
N ALA A 110 -2.46 6.68 4.94
CA ALA A 110 -1.16 7.26 5.20
C ALA A 110 -0.85 8.33 4.15
N TYR A 111 -0.52 9.52 4.62
CA TYR A 111 -0.06 10.62 3.77
C TYR A 111 1.45 10.75 3.90
N PHE A 112 2.15 10.69 2.78
CA PHE A 112 3.59 10.84 2.69
C PHE A 112 3.94 12.05 1.84
N THR A 113 4.75 12.95 2.38
CA THR A 113 5.39 13.99 1.58
C THR A 113 6.68 13.42 1.00
N MET A 114 6.82 13.47 -0.32
CA MET A 114 8.02 13.05 -1.02
C MET A 114 8.93 14.25 -1.20
N SER A 115 10.22 14.05 -0.93
CA SER A 115 11.26 15.07 -1.15
C SER A 115 12.44 14.42 -1.86
N ASN A 116 13.19 15.21 -2.64
CA ASN A 116 14.35 14.74 -3.42
C ASN A 116 14.02 13.58 -4.37
N VAL A 117 12.86 13.65 -5.04
CA VAL A 117 12.45 12.64 -6.02
C VAL A 117 13.31 12.74 -7.27
N VAL A 118 14.00 11.66 -7.60
CA VAL A 118 14.73 11.49 -8.86
C VAL A 118 14.00 10.42 -9.67
N MET A 119 13.53 10.78 -10.86
CA MET A 119 12.80 9.85 -11.72
C MET A 119 13.76 8.97 -12.50
N ARG A 120 13.38 7.71 -12.73
CA ARG A 120 14.18 6.78 -13.54
C ARG A 120 14.36 7.27 -14.97
N HIS A 121 13.37 7.95 -15.54
CA HIS A 121 13.45 8.50 -16.90
C HIS A 121 14.47 9.64 -17.04
N ASP A 122 14.91 10.25 -15.93
CA ASP A 122 15.94 11.30 -15.96
C ASP A 122 17.37 10.72 -15.97
N VAL A 123 17.52 9.41 -15.71
CA VAL A 123 18.82 8.73 -15.67
C VAL A 123 19.15 8.13 -17.06
N PRO A 124 20.34 8.41 -17.63
CA PRO A 124 20.78 7.81 -18.89
C PRO A 124 21.06 6.30 -18.75
N ASP A 125 21.09 5.58 -19.87
CA ASP A 125 21.43 4.14 -19.96
C ASP A 125 20.61 3.22 -19.04
N ARG A 126 19.35 3.01 -19.43
CA ARG A 126 18.37 2.25 -18.63
C ARG A 126 18.03 0.89 -19.24
N ASP A 127 18.20 -0.15 -18.45
CA ASP A 127 17.67 -1.49 -18.74
C ASP A 127 16.19 -1.62 -18.35
N PRO A 128 15.44 -2.58 -18.92
CA PRO A 128 14.10 -2.92 -18.42
C PRO A 128 14.16 -3.39 -16.97
N MET A 129 13.16 -3.02 -16.17
CA MET A 129 13.08 -3.40 -14.75
C MET A 129 12.46 -4.80 -14.62
N SER A 130 12.96 -5.59 -13.67
CA SER A 130 12.36 -6.88 -13.33
C SER A 130 11.00 -6.67 -12.66
N GLU A 131 9.98 -7.41 -13.11
CA GLU A 131 8.64 -7.44 -12.50
C GLU A 131 8.49 -8.55 -11.44
N GLN A 132 9.61 -9.09 -10.96
CA GLN A 132 9.61 -10.08 -9.88
C GLN A 132 9.17 -9.46 -8.55
N TYR A 133 8.58 -10.29 -7.68
CA TYR A 133 8.20 -9.87 -6.34
C TYR A 133 9.44 -9.42 -5.54
N PRO A 134 9.47 -8.17 -5.04
CA PRO A 134 10.62 -7.64 -4.34
C PRO A 134 10.71 -8.15 -2.91
N HIS A 135 11.93 -8.22 -2.39
CA HIS A 135 12.16 -8.38 -0.96
C HIS A 135 12.08 -7.02 -0.27
N LEU A 136 11.29 -6.93 0.80
CA LEU A 136 11.10 -5.70 1.57
C LEU A 136 12.06 -5.68 2.78
N ILE A 137 12.75 -4.57 2.97
CA ILE A 137 13.66 -4.35 4.11
C ILE A 137 13.25 -3.07 4.82
N PHE A 138 12.82 -3.18 6.07
CA PHE A 138 12.50 -2.04 6.93
C PHE A 138 13.60 -1.85 7.96
N HIS A 139 14.21 -0.66 7.99
CA HIS A 139 15.31 -0.35 8.89
C HIS A 139 14.91 0.76 9.89
N ASN A 140 15.21 0.55 11.17
CA ASN A 140 15.00 1.51 12.25
C ASN A 140 13.54 1.98 12.49
N LEU A 141 12.54 1.15 12.15
CA LEU A 141 11.12 1.37 12.48
C LEU A 141 10.74 0.70 13.81
N GLY A 142 11.50 0.98 14.88
CA GLY A 142 11.34 0.29 16.18
C GLY A 142 10.16 0.77 17.04
N SER A 143 9.64 1.97 16.79
CA SER A 143 8.51 2.53 17.56
C SER A 143 7.19 1.85 17.18
N ARG A 144 6.18 1.90 18.06
CA ARG A 144 4.83 1.36 17.77
C ARG A 144 4.21 1.98 16.51
N LEU A 145 4.43 3.28 16.30
CA LEU A 145 4.01 3.95 15.06
C LEU A 145 4.82 3.46 13.86
N GLY A 146 6.14 3.29 14.01
CA GLY A 146 7.01 2.75 12.95
C GLY A 146 6.59 1.35 12.51
N GLN A 147 6.25 0.47 13.46
CA GLN A 147 5.70 -0.85 13.18
C GLN A 147 4.37 -0.76 12.41
N ARG A 148 3.48 0.17 12.77
CA ARG A 148 2.22 0.39 12.06
C ARG A 148 2.44 0.89 10.63
N VAL A 149 3.38 1.82 10.42
CA VAL A 149 3.76 2.27 9.07
C VAL A 149 4.36 1.12 8.26
N GLY A 150 5.19 0.28 8.88
CA GLY A 150 5.71 -0.93 8.25
C GLY A 150 4.60 -1.89 7.82
N ALA A 151 3.59 -2.11 8.67
CA ALA A 151 2.42 -2.90 8.34
C ALA A 151 1.64 -2.30 7.15
N CYS A 152 1.34 -1.00 7.16
CA CYS A 152 0.66 -0.33 6.04
C CYS A 152 1.42 -0.48 4.70
N LEU A 153 2.75 -0.50 4.72
CA LEU A 153 3.56 -0.59 3.50
C LEU A 153 3.84 -2.03 3.03
N SER A 154 3.58 -3.04 3.87
CA SER A 154 3.88 -4.46 3.58
C SER A 154 2.66 -5.35 3.47
N ALA A 155 1.46 -4.81 3.72
CA ALA A 155 0.20 -5.53 3.71
C ALA A 155 -0.24 -6.01 2.31
#